data_AF-A0A954KG67-F1
#
_entry.id   AF-A0A954KG67-F1
#
_cell.length_a   1.000
_cell.length_b   1.000
_cell.length_c   1.000
_cell.angle_alpha   90.00
_cell.angle_beta   90.00
_cell.angle_gamma   90.00
#
_symmetry.space_group_name_H-M   'P 1'
#
loop_
_entity.id
_entity.type
_entity.pdbx_description
1 polymer ?
#
loop_
_entity_poly.entity_id
_entity_poly.type
_entity_poly.pdbx_seq_one_letter_code
_entity_poly.pdbx_strand_id
1 'polypeptide(L)'
;MQQMNFTLLSNLFTGDLIAPKYGTPLTLAVVALAIIGLAATNLGADLVLLGSLTILVASGAVSVPNAVHGFANEGLIAVAVLFIVAEGLEQTGAVGQLIQFVLGKPKTRLAALVRMIFPVAAMSSVMNN
;
A
#
# COMPACT_ATOMS: atom_id res chain seq x y z
N MET A 1 17.67 -27.43 -37.08
CA MET A 1 17.51 -26.18 -36.31
C MET A 1 16.03 -25.86 -36.12
N GLN A 2 15.30 -26.53 -35.20
CA GLN A 2 13.93 -26.09 -34.80
C GLN A 2 13.36 -26.87 -33.58
N GLN A 3 14.07 -26.91 -32.44
CA GLN A 3 13.54 -27.53 -31.20
C GLN A 3 13.92 -26.74 -29.93
N MET A 4 14.54 -25.55 -30.03
CA MET A 4 15.10 -24.83 -28.86
C MET A 4 14.21 -23.71 -28.30
N ASN A 5 13.04 -23.43 -28.90
CA ASN A 5 12.21 -22.27 -28.53
C ASN A 5 11.02 -22.59 -27.62
N PHE A 6 10.51 -23.83 -27.61
CA PHE A 6 9.32 -24.17 -26.82
C PHE A 6 9.65 -24.46 -25.35
N THR A 7 10.84 -25.00 -25.08
CA THR A 7 11.33 -25.31 -23.73
C THR A 7 11.73 -24.05 -22.95
N LEU A 8 12.29 -23.03 -23.61
CA LEU A 8 12.59 -21.74 -22.96
C LEU A 8 11.32 -20.94 -22.65
N LEU A 9 10.30 -21.02 -23.51
CA LEU A 9 8.98 -20.44 -23.24
C LEU A 9 8.27 -21.19 -22.11
N SER A 10 8.29 -22.53 -22.08
CA SER A 10 7.73 -23.27 -20.95
C SER A 10 8.46 -22.96 -19.65
N ASN A 11 9.79 -22.80 -19.65
CA ASN A 11 10.56 -22.47 -18.45
C ASN A 11 10.31 -21.04 -17.94
N LEU A 12 10.03 -20.07 -18.83
CA LEU A 12 9.55 -18.74 -18.43
C LEU A 12 8.18 -18.78 -17.74
N PHE A 13 7.34 -19.76 -18.07
CA PHE A 13 6.05 -19.99 -17.41
C PHE A 13 6.10 -21.00 -16.25
N THR A 14 7.16 -21.82 -16.15
CA THR A 14 7.27 -22.96 -15.21
C THR A 14 8.26 -22.70 -14.06
N GLY A 15 9.08 -21.63 -14.12
CA GLY A 15 9.69 -21.03 -12.92
C GLY A 15 10.68 -21.92 -12.14
N ASP A 16 11.39 -22.84 -12.82
CA ASP A 16 12.43 -23.65 -12.20
C ASP A 16 13.76 -22.87 -12.15
N LEU A 17 13.96 -22.00 -11.15
CA LEU A 17 15.32 -21.74 -10.64
C LEU A 17 15.43 -21.56 -9.11
N ILE A 18 14.43 -21.12 -8.33
CA ILE A 18 14.59 -20.99 -6.84
C ILE A 18 13.27 -21.13 -6.02
N ALA A 19 12.19 -21.75 -6.53
CA ALA A 19 10.92 -21.88 -5.78
C ALA A 19 10.20 -23.22 -6.03
N PRO A 20 9.40 -23.76 -5.09
CA PRO A 20 8.81 -25.09 -5.18
C PRO A 20 7.75 -25.13 -6.30
N LYS A 21 8.10 -25.72 -7.44
CA LYS A 21 7.31 -26.38 -8.53
C LYS A 21 5.89 -25.93 -8.94
N TYR A 22 5.28 -24.89 -8.36
CA TYR A 22 3.88 -24.46 -8.60
C TYR A 22 3.64 -22.92 -8.54
N GLY A 23 4.67 -22.07 -8.37
CA GLY A 23 4.49 -20.77 -7.68
C GLY A 23 4.27 -19.47 -8.48
N THR A 24 4.65 -19.36 -9.76
CA THR A 24 4.62 -18.06 -10.49
C THR A 24 3.26 -17.66 -11.10
N PRO A 25 2.51 -18.53 -11.81
CA PRO A 25 1.21 -18.12 -12.37
C PRO A 25 0.16 -17.91 -11.28
N LEU A 26 0.22 -18.70 -10.20
CA LEU A 26 -0.69 -18.56 -9.05
C LEU A 26 -0.47 -17.24 -8.32
N THR A 27 0.78 -16.85 -8.06
CA THR A 27 1.08 -15.57 -7.40
C THR A 27 0.62 -14.39 -8.23
N LEU A 28 0.90 -14.39 -9.54
CA LEU A 28 0.40 -13.37 -10.46
C LEU A 28 -1.12 -13.29 -10.49
N ALA A 29 -1.81 -14.43 -10.54
CA ALA A 29 -3.27 -14.47 -10.54
C ALA A 29 -3.85 -13.89 -9.23
N VAL A 30 -3.29 -14.27 -8.08
CA VAL A 30 -3.75 -13.77 -6.77
C VAL A 30 -3.48 -12.27 -6.61
N VAL A 31 -2.34 -11.77 -7.08
CA VAL A 31 -2.04 -10.33 -7.08
C VAL A 31 -2.99 -9.57 -8.01
N ALA A 32 -3.23 -10.07 -9.22
CA ALA A 32 -4.19 -9.45 -10.14
C ALA A 32 -5.61 -9.41 -9.54
N LEU A 33 -6.04 -10.51 -8.91
CA LEU A 33 -7.31 -10.57 -8.19
C LEU A 33 -7.35 -9.61 -7.00
N ALA A 34 -6.25 -9.43 -6.26
CA ALA A 34 -6.17 -8.46 -5.18
C ALA A 34 -6.36 -7.02 -5.70
N ILE A 35 -5.67 -6.66 -6.78
CA ILE A 35 -5.78 -5.32 -7.40
C ILE A 35 -7.21 -5.09 -7.91
N ILE A 36 -7.79 -6.07 -8.61
CA ILE A 36 -9.18 -5.99 -9.08
C ILE A 36 -10.14 -5.90 -7.88
N GLY A 37 -9.90 -6.66 -6.81
CA GLY A 37 -10.69 -6.61 -5.59
C GLY A 37 -10.66 -5.21 -4.96
N LEU A 38 -9.48 -4.60 -4.84
CA LEU A 38 -9.33 -3.24 -4.31
C LEU A 38 -9.98 -2.18 -5.21
N ALA A 39 -9.98 -2.37 -6.54
CA ALA A 39 -10.51 -1.40 -7.48
C ALA A 39 -12.04 -1.53 -7.71
N ALA A 40 -12.57 -2.75 -7.67
CA ALA A 40 -13.95 -3.06 -8.08
C ALA A 40 -14.90 -3.34 -6.91
N THR A 41 -14.39 -3.50 -5.68
CA THR A 41 -15.21 -3.83 -4.51
C THR A 41 -15.08 -2.79 -3.40
N ASN A 42 -16.11 -2.70 -2.55
CA ASN A 42 -16.08 -1.88 -1.33
C ASN A 42 -15.59 -2.69 -0.10
N LEU A 43 -14.90 -3.81 -0.32
CA LEU A 43 -14.31 -4.57 0.78
C LEU A 43 -13.16 -3.77 1.39
N GLY A 44 -12.98 -3.90 2.71
CA GLY A 44 -11.82 -3.32 3.39
C GLY A 44 -10.52 -3.79 2.73
N ALA A 45 -9.60 -2.85 2.49
CA ALA A 45 -8.32 -3.16 1.86
C ALA A 45 -7.51 -4.17 2.69
N ASP A 46 -7.67 -4.13 4.01
CA ASP A 46 -7.14 -5.11 4.96
C ASP A 46 -7.65 -6.53 4.64
N LEU A 47 -8.95 -6.72 4.42
CA LEU A 47 -9.52 -8.03 4.10
C LEU A 47 -9.04 -8.56 2.76
N VAL A 48 -8.99 -7.71 1.74
CA VAL A 48 -8.55 -8.13 0.39
C VAL A 48 -7.08 -8.52 0.42
N LEU A 49 -6.22 -7.70 1.03
CA LEU A 49 -4.78 -7.94 1.09
C LEU A 49 -4.42 -9.13 1.99
N LEU A 50 -5.03 -9.24 3.19
CA LEU A 50 -4.81 -10.36 4.10
C LEU A 50 -5.38 -11.66 3.54
N GLY A 51 -6.54 -11.61 2.87
CA GLY A 51 -7.13 -12.76 2.20
C GLY A 51 -6.22 -13.28 1.08
N SER A 52 -5.73 -12.39 0.22
CA SER A 52 -4.77 -12.75 -0.84
C SER A 52 -3.48 -13.32 -0.27
N LEU A 53 -2.91 -12.74 0.79
CA LEU A 53 -1.73 -13.28 1.46
C LEU A 53 -1.99 -14.66 2.06
N THR A 54 -3.16 -14.86 2.67
CA THR A 54 -3.57 -16.15 3.24
C THR A 54 -3.63 -17.24 2.17
N ILE A 55 -4.16 -16.93 0.98
CA ILE A 55 -4.18 -17.87 -0.16
C ILE A 55 -2.76 -18.23 -0.60
N LEU A 56 -1.84 -17.26 -0.65
CA LEU A 56 -0.44 -17.48 -1.03
C LEU A 56 0.32 -18.33 0.00
N VAL A 57 0.04 -18.14 1.29
CA VAL A 57 0.64 -18.94 2.35
C VAL A 57 0.05 -20.35 2.36
N ALA A 58 -1.28 -20.50 2.23
CA ALA A 58 -1.96 -21.79 2.20
C ALA A 58 -1.57 -22.65 0.99
N SER A 59 -1.28 -22.02 -0.15
CA SER A 59 -0.77 -22.70 -1.35
C SER A 59 0.73 -23.04 -1.29
N GLY A 60 1.45 -22.58 -0.26
CA GLY A 60 2.89 -22.79 -0.12
C GLY A 60 3.74 -21.93 -1.06
N ALA A 61 3.12 -20.98 -1.78
CA ALA A 61 3.84 -20.04 -2.66
C ALA A 61 4.70 -19.05 -1.86
N VAL A 62 4.28 -18.72 -0.63
CA VAL A 62 5.02 -17.88 0.31
C VAL A 62 5.09 -18.60 1.66
N SER A 63 6.28 -18.68 2.26
CA SER A 63 6.44 -19.23 3.60
C SER A 63 5.93 -18.25 4.68
N VAL A 64 5.43 -18.77 5.80
CA VAL A 64 4.95 -17.94 6.92
C VAL A 64 5.98 -16.91 7.39
N PRO A 65 7.28 -17.24 7.56
CA PRO A 65 8.28 -16.25 7.95
C PRO A 65 8.43 -15.12 6.92
N ASN A 66 8.39 -15.45 5.62
CA ASN A 66 8.51 -14.44 4.56
C ASN A 66 7.26 -13.54 4.48
N ALA A 67 6.08 -14.11 4.72
CA ALA A 67 4.84 -13.34 4.80
C ALA A 67 4.87 -12.33 5.95
N VAL A 68 5.30 -12.75 7.15
CA VAL A 68 5.40 -11.88 8.33
C VAL A 68 6.52 -10.84 8.16
N HIS A 69 7.61 -11.19 7.48
CA HIS A 69 8.69 -10.25 7.19
C HIS A 69 8.21 -9.05 6.35
N GLY A 70 7.19 -9.22 5.50
CA GLY A 70 6.57 -8.11 4.76
C GLY A 70 5.90 -7.06 5.65
N PHE A 71 5.42 -7.46 6.84
CA PHE A 71 4.85 -6.54 7.84
C PHE A 71 5.92 -5.82 8.67
N ALA A 72 7.15 -6.32 8.72
CA ALA A 72 8.25 -5.67 9.42
C ALA A 72 8.96 -4.58 8.58
N ASN A 73 8.31 -4.07 7.53
CA ASN A 73 8.92 -3.04 6.69
C ASN A 73 8.93 -1.67 7.41
N GLU A 74 10.01 -0.92 7.20
CA GLU A 74 10.23 0.38 7.84
C GLU A 74 9.10 1.38 7.56
N GLY A 75 8.54 1.35 6.34
CA GLY A 75 7.41 2.21 5.96
C GLY A 75 6.15 1.96 6.78
N LEU A 76 5.79 0.71 7.05
CA LEU A 76 4.63 0.34 7.87
C LEU A 76 4.82 0.79 9.32
N ILE A 77 6.03 0.63 9.86
CA ILE A 77 6.38 1.10 11.19
C ILE A 77 6.28 2.63 11.27
N ALA A 78 6.79 3.35 10.26
CA ALA A 78 6.68 4.80 10.20
C ALA A 78 5.21 5.25 10.17
N VAL A 79 4.37 4.62 9.35
CA VAL A 79 2.92 4.90 9.30
C VAL A 79 2.25 4.62 10.65
N ALA A 80 2.60 3.53 11.33
CA ALA A 80 2.08 3.23 12.66
C ALA A 80 2.43 4.32 13.68
N VAL A 81 3.67 4.82 13.66
CA VAL A 81 4.09 5.95 14.51
C VAL A 81 3.32 7.22 14.17
N LEU A 82 3.10 7.52 12.88
CA LEU A 82 2.30 8.66 12.46
C LEU A 82 0.85 8.57 12.96
N PHE A 83 0.26 7.38 13.00
CA PHE A 83 -1.08 7.20 13.59
C PHE A 83 -1.10 7.48 15.10
N ILE A 84 -0.10 7.04 15.86
CA ILE A 84 0.02 7.36 17.29
C ILE A 84 0.13 8.86 17.50
N VAL A 85 0.95 9.53 16.70
CA VAL A 85 1.11 10.99 16.77
C VAL A 85 -0.18 11.71 16.38
N ALA A 86 -0.85 11.27 15.31
CA ALA A 86 -2.12 11.82 14.86
C ALA A 86 -3.19 11.74 15.97
N GLU A 87 -3.35 10.56 16.57
CA GLU A 87 -4.27 10.35 17.70
C GLU A 87 -3.92 11.25 18.89
N GLY A 88 -2.63 11.39 19.24
CA GLY A 88 -2.19 12.30 20.31
C GLY A 88 -2.52 13.78 20.02
N LEU A 89 -2.43 14.20 18.76
CA LEU A 89 -2.80 15.56 18.34
C LEU A 89 -4.33 15.76 18.33
N GLU A 90 -5.11 14.74 17.98
CA GLU A 90 -6.57 14.78 18.03
C GLU A 90 -7.08 14.87 19.47
N GLN A 91 -6.58 14.01 20.37
CA GLN A 91 -6.98 14.00 21.79
C GLN A 91 -6.65 15.31 22.52
N THR A 92 -5.56 15.99 22.15
CA THR A 92 -5.17 17.28 22.73
C THR A 92 -5.93 18.47 22.12
N GLY A 93 -6.66 18.26 21.02
CA GLY A 93 -7.29 19.35 20.26
C GLY A 93 -6.30 20.25 19.52
N ALA A 94 -5.02 19.89 19.50
CA ALA A 94 -3.94 20.67 18.91
C ALA A 94 -4.16 20.89 17.41
N VAL A 95 -4.68 19.88 16.69
CA VAL A 95 -5.02 19.99 15.26
C VAL A 95 -6.03 21.12 15.02
N GLY A 96 -7.08 21.20 15.86
CA GLY A 96 -8.10 22.24 15.74
C GLY A 96 -7.56 23.64 16.01
N GLN A 97 -6.68 23.79 17.01
CA GLN A 97 -6.01 25.06 17.31
C GLN A 97 -5.08 25.50 16.17
N LEU A 98 -4.30 24.55 15.61
CA LEU A 98 -3.41 24.80 14.49
C LEU A 98 -4.20 25.18 13.23
N ILE A 99 -5.30 24.49 12.93
CA ILE A 99 -6.21 24.83 11.82
C ILE A 99 -6.74 26.25 11.99
N GLN A 100 -7.22 26.64 13.17
CA GLN A 100 -7.71 28.00 13.40
C GLN A 100 -6.61 29.06 13.26
N PHE A 101 -5.38 28.74 13.70
CA PHE A 101 -4.23 29.63 13.56
C PHE A 101 -3.82 29.82 12.09
N VAL A 102 -3.75 28.74 11.30
CA VAL A 102 -3.28 28.76 9.92
C VAL A 102 -4.37 29.23 8.93
N LEU A 103 -5.58 28.73 9.06
CA LEU A 103 -6.68 28.99 8.11
C LEU A 103 -7.53 30.20 8.54
N GLY A 104 -7.75 30.37 9.85
CA GLY A 104 -8.61 31.43 10.39
C GLY A 104 -10.03 31.42 9.80
N LYS A 105 -10.70 32.59 9.79
CA LYS A 105 -12.06 32.76 9.24
C LYS A 105 -12.04 33.64 7.98
N PRO A 106 -11.86 33.07 6.77
CA PRO A 106 -11.83 33.85 5.54
C PRO A 106 -13.23 34.39 5.20
N LYS A 107 -13.30 35.64 4.73
CA LYS A 107 -14.56 36.30 4.34
C LYS A 107 -14.96 36.04 2.88
N THR A 108 -14.06 35.46 2.06
CA THR A 108 -14.27 35.20 0.62
C THR A 108 -13.74 33.83 0.21
N ARG A 109 -14.31 33.25 -0.86
CA ARG A 109 -13.93 31.91 -1.37
C ARG A 109 -12.47 31.83 -1.83
N LEU A 110 -11.98 32.84 -2.55
CA LEU A 110 -10.58 32.88 -3.00
C LEU A 110 -9.60 32.94 -1.83
N ALA A 111 -9.91 33.70 -0.78
CA ALA A 111 -9.06 33.75 0.42
C ALA A 111 -9.02 32.40 1.15
N ALA A 112 -10.13 31.66 1.18
CA ALA A 112 -10.16 30.31 1.74
C ALA A 112 -9.27 29.34 0.94
N LEU A 113 -9.37 29.36 -0.39
CA LEU A 113 -8.56 28.52 -1.27
C LEU A 113 -7.06 28.80 -1.12
N VAL A 114 -6.65 30.07 -1.16
CA VAL A 114 -5.23 30.43 -1.02
C VAL A 114 -4.67 30.01 0.33
N ARG A 115 -5.43 30.19 1.42
CA ARG A 115 -5.01 29.79 2.77
C ARG A 115 -4.97 28.28 2.99
N MET A 116 -5.68 27.49 2.18
CA MET A 116 -5.55 26.02 2.17
C MET A 116 -4.38 25.55 1.29
N ILE A 117 -4.30 26.08 0.06
CA ILE A 117 -3.31 25.62 -0.92
C ILE A 117 -1.90 25.96 -0.49
N PHE A 118 -1.65 27.18 0.00
CA PHE A 118 -0.30 27.64 0.33
C PHE A 118 0.41 26.75 1.38
N PRO A 119 -0.15 26.48 2.58
CA PRO A 119 0.50 25.62 3.55
C PRO A 119 0.59 24.15 3.11
N VAL A 120 -0.44 23.63 2.42
CA VAL A 120 -0.41 22.24 1.92
C VAL A 120 0.66 22.07 0.85
N ALA A 121 0.77 23.00 -0.11
CA ALA A 121 1.79 22.96 -1.14
C ALA A 121 3.21 23.12 -0.57
N ALA A 122 3.38 24.00 0.44
CA ALA A 122 4.65 24.18 1.12
C ALA A 122 5.09 22.94 1.91
N MET A 123 4.17 22.24 2.58
CA MET A 123 4.50 21.00 3.30
C MET A 123 4.61 19.79 2.36
N SER A 124 3.88 19.76 1.24
CA SER A 124 3.92 18.67 0.27
C SER A 124 5.30 18.46 -0.34
N SER A 125 6.11 19.50 -0.50
CA SER A 125 7.49 19.35 -1.01
C SER A 125 8.44 18.70 0.01
N VAL A 126 8.08 18.70 1.29
CA VAL A 126 8.88 18.15 2.39
C VAL A 126 8.37 16.77 2.82
N MET A 127 7.06 16.53 2.74
CA MET A 127 6.40 15.32 3.24
C MET A 127 6.39 14.13 2.28
N ASN A 128 7.18 14.17 1.18
CA ASN A 128 7.35 13.13 0.16
C ASN A 128 6.47 13.32 -1.09
N ASN A 129 7.11 13.58 -2.24
CA ASN A 129 6.65 13.23 -3.57
C ASN A 129 7.77 12.54 -4.34
#